data_AF-A0A2I0C025-F1
#
_entry.id   AF-A0A2I0C025-F1
#
_cell.length_a   1.000
_cell.length_b   1.000
_cell.length_c   1.000
_cell.angle_alpha   90.00
_cell.angle_beta   90.00
_cell.angle_gamma   90.00
#
_symmetry.space_group_name_H-M   'P 1'
#
loop_
_entity.id
_entity.type
_entity.pdbx_description
1 polymer ?
#
loop_
_entity_poly.entity_id
_entity_poly.type
_entity_poly.pdbx_seq_one_letter_code
_entity_poly.pdbx_strand_id
1 'polypeptide(L)'
;MKVHYINILLFALPLNILVRLCNVGSPHKNPSITPKFPPNTRLLCDCELYSPANYDSDPEMKAVMQGFDRQTSQRFEEYNERLLENKQKCKEQCDKEIQKIILKDKLEKELAEKFVTLQTDISINDIPTCVCEKSLGDKVEKSCLKCGKNLGGFIPGLGLIGGTAVYAAAVNAATKAGMKAALDELKSVNGLFQLLGENIKDLVTATNFNCKDALLRRIDTITTPLCKSDEAVNNLYCSLKSGKQPMGFSKIKSKISNAAEWAASASDEAKAEALNATFTWETFFSSPLGISLLVTVCIIIILSIIYLILRYRRKKKMKKKLQYIKLLEE
;
A
#
# COMPACT_ATOMS: atom_id res chain seq x y z
N MET A 1 26.66 19.50 -13.39
CA MET A 1 27.52 18.43 -12.84
C MET A 1 27.64 18.44 -11.30
N LYS A 2 27.12 19.46 -10.58
CA LYS A 2 27.21 19.55 -9.10
C LYS A 2 26.06 18.86 -8.33
N VAL A 3 24.90 18.63 -8.94
CA VAL A 3 23.71 18.07 -8.24
C VAL A 3 23.77 16.53 -8.11
N HIS A 4 24.50 15.84 -9.00
CA HIS A 4 24.62 14.37 -8.94
C HIS A 4 25.62 13.87 -7.89
N TYR A 5 26.50 14.74 -7.38
CA TYR A 5 27.45 14.37 -6.33
C TYR A 5 26.77 14.26 -4.97
N ILE A 6 25.78 15.12 -4.69
CA ILE A 6 25.00 15.10 -3.45
C ILE A 6 24.14 13.84 -3.35
N ASN A 7 23.49 13.42 -4.45
CA ASN A 7 22.70 12.18 -4.48
C ASN A 7 23.54 10.91 -4.37
N ILE A 8 24.78 10.89 -4.86
CA ILE A 8 25.66 9.72 -4.73
C ILE A 8 26.22 9.63 -3.30
N LEU A 9 26.56 10.77 -2.68
CA LEU A 9 27.04 10.83 -1.31
C LEU A 9 25.96 10.43 -0.29
N LEU A 10 24.71 10.86 -0.51
CA LEU A 10 23.56 10.53 0.34
C LEU A 10 23.17 9.04 0.30
N PHE A 11 23.53 8.31 -0.76
CA PHE A 11 23.31 6.86 -0.84
C PHE A 11 24.47 6.05 -0.24
N ALA A 12 25.70 6.58 -0.26
CA ALA A 12 26.86 5.89 0.30
C ALA A 12 26.79 5.80 1.83
N LEU A 13 26.28 6.83 2.52
CA LEU A 13 26.14 6.85 3.98
C LEU A 13 25.24 5.71 4.52
N PRO A 14 23.99 5.54 4.06
CA PRO A 14 23.10 4.50 4.58
C PRO A 14 23.55 3.09 4.20
N LEU A 15 24.17 2.90 3.04
CA LEU A 15 24.74 1.60 2.63
C LEU A 15 25.90 1.16 3.53
N ASN A 16 26.76 2.10 3.94
CA ASN A 16 27.86 1.80 4.86
C ASN A 16 27.38 1.49 6.28
N ILE A 17 26.28 2.12 6.71
CA ILE A 17 25.62 1.84 7.99
C ILE A 17 24.96 0.44 7.95
N LEU A 18 24.32 0.07 6.84
CA LEU A 18 23.72 -1.25 6.66
C LEU A 18 24.78 -2.37 6.70
N VAL A 19 25.92 -2.17 6.02
CA VAL A 19 27.04 -3.13 6.04
C VAL A 19 27.67 -3.24 7.43
N ARG A 20 27.77 -2.13 8.19
CA ARG A 20 28.23 -2.20 9.59
C ARG A 20 27.25 -2.94 10.49
N LEU A 21 25.93 -2.73 10.34
CA LEU A 21 24.91 -3.43 11.14
C LEU A 21 24.86 -4.93 10.84
N CYS A 22 25.03 -5.34 9.58
CA CYS A 22 25.08 -6.76 9.22
C CYS A 22 26.34 -7.49 9.73
N ASN A 23 27.44 -6.77 9.99
CA ASN A 23 28.70 -7.36 10.47
C ASN A 23 28.81 -7.48 12.00
N VAL A 24 27.90 -6.88 12.78
CA VAL A 24 27.92 -6.97 14.26
C VAL A 24 27.43 -8.34 14.75
N GLY A 25 26.78 -9.14 13.90
CA GLY A 25 26.21 -10.45 14.28
C GLY A 25 27.02 -11.69 13.89
N SER A 26 28.24 -11.59 13.35
CA SER A 26 29.02 -12.78 12.96
C SER A 26 30.17 -13.06 13.95
N PRO A 27 30.20 -14.24 14.60
CA PRO A 27 31.33 -14.63 15.44
C PRO A 27 32.60 -14.82 14.59
N HIS A 28 33.69 -14.26 15.09
CA HIS A 28 35.04 -14.22 14.51
C HIS A 28 35.46 -15.51 13.80
N LYS A 29 35.74 -15.41 12.49
CA LYS A 29 36.57 -16.40 11.78
C LYS A 29 38.04 -15.97 11.89
N ASN A 30 38.86 -16.90 12.36
CA ASN A 30 40.30 -16.77 12.61
C ASN A 30 41.09 -16.23 11.41
N PRO A 31 42.18 -15.47 11.62
CA PRO A 31 42.99 -14.93 10.53
C PRO A 31 43.75 -16.04 9.82
N SER A 32 43.50 -16.19 8.52
CA SER A 32 44.30 -17.05 7.64
C SER A 32 45.66 -16.41 7.38
N ILE A 33 46.73 -17.15 7.67
CA ILE A 33 48.11 -16.78 7.39
C ILE A 33 48.29 -16.72 5.87
N THR A 34 48.59 -15.53 5.35
CA THR A 34 48.85 -15.30 3.91
C THR A 34 50.33 -15.53 3.62
N PRO A 35 50.73 -16.47 2.75
CA PRO A 35 52.11 -16.60 2.31
C PRO A 35 52.46 -15.46 1.34
N LYS A 36 53.55 -14.74 1.61
CA LYS A 36 54.10 -13.72 0.69
C LYS A 36 54.80 -14.40 -0.49
N PHE A 37 54.28 -14.23 -1.70
CA PHE A 37 55.05 -14.43 -2.93
C PHE A 37 55.28 -13.06 -3.61
N PRO A 38 56.50 -12.76 -4.11
CA PRO A 38 56.81 -11.48 -4.74
C PRO A 38 56.18 -11.35 -6.14
N PRO A 39 55.84 -10.13 -6.60
CA PRO A 39 55.11 -9.92 -7.84
C PRO A 39 56.04 -9.99 -9.05
N ASN A 40 55.78 -10.92 -9.97
CA ASN A 40 56.38 -10.92 -11.29
C ASN A 40 55.51 -10.08 -12.26
N THR A 41 55.84 -8.80 -12.38
CA THR A 41 55.38 -7.95 -13.49
C THR A 41 55.94 -8.50 -14.80
N ARG A 42 55.15 -9.29 -15.54
CA ARG A 42 55.39 -9.59 -16.96
C ARG A 42 54.87 -8.43 -17.80
N LEU A 43 55.76 -7.54 -18.19
CA LEU A 43 55.55 -6.62 -19.31
C LEU A 43 55.45 -7.48 -20.58
N LEU A 44 54.40 -7.28 -21.37
CA LEU A 44 54.28 -7.84 -22.72
C LEU A 44 55.27 -7.07 -23.61
N CYS A 45 56.47 -7.61 -23.78
CA CYS A 45 57.33 -7.23 -24.91
C CYS A 45 56.80 -7.96 -26.14
N ASP A 46 56.49 -7.21 -27.20
CA ASP A 46 56.21 -7.74 -28.53
C ASP A 46 57.48 -8.45 -29.04
N CYS A 47 57.46 -9.78 -29.02
CA CYS A 47 58.44 -10.59 -29.75
C CYS A 47 57.83 -10.96 -31.10
N GLU A 48 58.26 -10.32 -32.18
CA GLU A 48 58.03 -10.73 -33.57
C GLU A 48 58.84 -12.01 -33.92
N LEU A 49 58.63 -13.10 -33.19
CA LEU A 49 59.43 -14.34 -33.35
C LEU A 49 58.75 -15.43 -34.18
N TYR A 50 57.62 -15.14 -34.83
CA TYR A 50 56.95 -16.08 -35.71
C TYR A 50 56.71 -15.46 -37.09
N SER A 51 57.73 -15.56 -37.95
CA SER A 51 57.50 -15.69 -39.39
C SER A 51 56.68 -16.98 -39.63
N PRO A 52 55.69 -16.98 -40.53
CA PRO A 52 54.76 -18.11 -40.66
C PRO A 52 55.52 -19.31 -41.25
N ALA A 53 55.85 -20.28 -40.39
CA ALA A 53 56.14 -21.61 -40.91
C ALA A 53 54.87 -22.10 -41.60
N ASN A 54 55.01 -22.70 -42.77
CA ASN A 54 53.92 -23.19 -43.62
C ASN A 54 53.20 -24.38 -42.93
N TYR A 55 52.43 -24.08 -41.88
CA TYR A 55 51.68 -25.03 -41.07
C TYR A 55 50.46 -25.60 -41.81
N ASP A 56 50.05 -24.98 -42.91
CA ASP A 56 48.95 -25.45 -43.76
C ASP A 56 49.27 -26.74 -44.53
N SER A 57 50.56 -27.06 -44.67
CA SER A 57 51.04 -28.22 -45.44
C SER A 57 51.35 -29.45 -44.57
N ASP A 58 51.31 -29.32 -43.23
CA ASP A 58 51.57 -30.43 -42.31
C ASP A 58 50.31 -31.31 -42.19
N PRO A 59 50.39 -32.60 -42.57
CA PRO A 59 49.23 -33.51 -42.54
C PRO A 59 48.63 -33.69 -41.14
N GLU A 60 49.44 -33.60 -40.07
CA GLU A 60 48.94 -33.70 -38.69
C GLU A 60 48.18 -32.43 -38.29
N MET A 61 48.73 -31.25 -38.61
CA MET A 61 48.07 -29.96 -38.34
C MET A 61 46.75 -29.82 -39.10
N LYS A 62 46.72 -30.27 -40.36
CA LYS A 62 45.51 -30.27 -41.20
C LYS A 62 44.40 -31.16 -40.63
N ALA A 63 44.76 -32.33 -40.09
CA ALA A 63 43.80 -33.23 -39.44
C ALA A 63 43.21 -32.62 -38.15
N VAL A 64 44.05 -31.96 -37.34
CA VAL A 64 43.61 -31.26 -36.12
C VAL A 64 42.69 -30.09 -36.47
N MET A 65 43.05 -29.28 -37.46
CA MET A 65 42.25 -28.14 -37.92
C MET A 65 40.88 -28.59 -38.44
N GLN A 66 40.82 -29.63 -39.27
CA GLN A 66 39.56 -30.21 -39.74
C GLN A 66 38.71 -30.77 -38.58
N GLY A 67 39.34 -31.34 -37.56
CA GLY A 67 38.67 -31.80 -36.34
C GLY A 67 38.01 -30.65 -35.57
N PHE A 68 38.74 -29.53 -35.39
CA PHE A 68 38.21 -28.32 -34.77
C PHE A 68 37.09 -27.69 -35.60
N ASP A 69 37.25 -27.59 -36.91
CA ASP A 69 36.24 -27.02 -37.81
C ASP A 69 34.94 -27.84 -37.77
N ARG A 70 35.05 -29.18 -37.77
CA ARG A 70 33.88 -30.06 -37.66
C ARG A 70 33.15 -29.89 -36.33
N GLN A 71 33.88 -29.87 -35.22
CA GLN A 71 33.30 -29.67 -33.89
C GLN A 71 32.69 -28.27 -33.73
N THR A 72 33.36 -27.26 -34.29
CA THR A 72 32.91 -25.87 -34.25
C THR A 72 31.65 -25.69 -35.07
N SER A 73 31.57 -26.29 -36.25
CA SER A 73 30.38 -26.31 -37.10
C SER A 73 29.18 -26.95 -36.39
N GLN A 74 29.37 -28.10 -35.73
CA GLN A 74 28.30 -28.75 -34.97
C GLN A 74 27.80 -27.88 -33.81
N ARG A 75 28.70 -27.25 -33.05
CA ARG A 75 28.30 -26.33 -31.96
C ARG A 75 27.53 -25.11 -32.46
N PHE A 76 27.87 -24.60 -33.65
CA PHE A 76 27.14 -23.49 -34.26
C PHE A 76 25.74 -23.89 -34.66
N GLU A 77 25.55 -25.09 -35.21
CA GLU A 77 24.24 -25.62 -35.55
C GLU A 77 23.37 -25.82 -34.28
N GLU A 78 23.90 -26.48 -33.25
CA GLU A 78 23.24 -26.65 -31.95
C GLU A 78 22.91 -25.31 -31.24
N TYR A 79 23.78 -24.30 -31.40
CA TYR A 79 23.51 -22.96 -30.86
C TYR A 79 22.38 -22.27 -31.63
N ASN A 80 22.38 -22.36 -32.96
CA ASN A 80 21.35 -21.77 -33.81
C ASN A 80 19.97 -22.40 -33.55
N GLU A 81 19.90 -23.72 -33.37
CA GLU A 81 18.66 -24.41 -33.02
C GLU A 81 18.11 -23.94 -31.68
N ARG A 82 18.94 -23.88 -30.63
CA ARG A 82 18.54 -23.36 -29.31
C ARG A 82 18.11 -21.90 -29.37
N LEU A 83 18.77 -21.10 -30.20
CA LEU A 83 18.41 -19.70 -30.39
C LEU A 83 17.05 -19.55 -31.08
N LEU A 84 16.78 -20.38 -32.09
CA LEU A 84 15.49 -20.41 -32.78
C LEU A 84 14.35 -20.85 -31.84
N GLU A 85 14.56 -21.92 -31.08
CA GLU A 85 13.60 -22.45 -30.12
C GLU A 85 13.25 -21.43 -29.02
N ASN A 86 14.27 -20.78 -28.45
CA ASN A 86 14.06 -19.74 -27.43
C ASN A 86 13.34 -18.52 -27.99
N LYS A 87 13.62 -18.15 -29.24
CA LYS A 87 12.91 -17.06 -29.92
C LYS A 87 11.43 -17.39 -30.12
N GLN A 88 11.12 -18.63 -30.49
CA GLN A 88 9.74 -19.10 -30.64
C GLN A 88 8.99 -19.08 -29.30
N LYS A 89 9.59 -19.64 -28.22
CA LYS A 89 9.01 -19.60 -26.87
C LYS A 89 8.72 -18.18 -26.39
N CYS A 90 9.65 -17.25 -26.64
CA CYS A 90 9.47 -15.85 -26.25
C CYS A 90 8.32 -15.18 -27.03
N LYS A 91 8.16 -15.51 -28.32
CA LYS A 91 7.04 -15.00 -29.14
C LYS A 91 5.69 -15.52 -28.64
N GLU A 92 5.59 -16.82 -28.38
CA GLU A 92 4.35 -17.43 -27.85
C GLU A 92 3.97 -16.88 -26.47
N GLN A 93 4.96 -16.65 -25.60
CA GLN A 93 4.72 -16.05 -24.29
C GLN A 93 4.26 -14.59 -24.41
N CYS A 94 4.85 -13.81 -25.32
CA CYS A 94 4.45 -12.44 -25.58
C CYS A 94 3.02 -12.36 -26.13
N ASP A 95 2.67 -13.20 -27.11
CA ASP A 95 1.33 -13.26 -27.70
C ASP A 95 0.27 -13.63 -26.63
N LYS A 96 0.60 -14.58 -25.74
CA LYS A 96 -0.27 -14.95 -24.60
C LYS A 96 -0.48 -13.80 -23.62
N GLU A 97 0.57 -13.06 -23.27
CA GLU A 97 0.45 -11.91 -22.37
C GLU A 97 -0.32 -10.75 -23.01
N ILE A 98 -0.11 -10.49 -24.32
CA ILE A 98 -0.87 -9.49 -25.07
C ILE A 98 -2.36 -9.85 -25.10
N GLN A 99 -2.71 -11.11 -25.39
CA GLN A 99 -4.12 -11.55 -25.34
C GLN A 99 -4.74 -11.36 -23.95
N LYS A 100 -3.99 -11.63 -22.88
CA LYS A 100 -4.45 -11.40 -21.50
C LYS A 100 -4.68 -9.92 -21.20
N ILE A 101 -3.81 -9.04 -21.69
CA ILE A 101 -3.95 -7.58 -21.54
C ILE A 101 -5.19 -7.09 -22.31
N ILE A 102 -5.39 -7.54 -23.55
CA ILE A 102 -6.55 -7.17 -24.37
C ILE A 102 -7.86 -7.61 -23.69
N LEU A 103 -7.93 -8.84 -23.18
CA LEU A 103 -9.10 -9.34 -22.45
C LEU A 103 -9.36 -8.52 -21.18
N LYS A 104 -8.31 -8.13 -20.46
CA LYS A 104 -8.42 -7.32 -19.26
C LYS A 104 -8.93 -5.90 -19.56
N ASP A 105 -8.37 -5.25 -20.59
CA ASP A 105 -8.80 -3.91 -21.03
C ASP A 105 -10.27 -3.92 -21.50
N LYS A 106 -10.72 -5.01 -22.16
CA LYS A 106 -12.11 -5.16 -22.56
C LYS A 106 -13.07 -5.25 -21.36
N LEU A 107 -12.72 -6.03 -20.33
CA LEU A 107 -13.52 -6.10 -19.10
C LEU A 107 -13.51 -4.79 -18.31
N GLU A 108 -12.36 -4.11 -18.23
CA GLU A 108 -12.25 -2.81 -17.56
C GLU A 108 -13.09 -1.74 -18.27
N LYS A 109 -13.15 -1.74 -19.61
CA LYS A 109 -14.02 -0.85 -20.39
C LYS A 109 -15.51 -1.15 -20.20
N GLU A 110 -15.92 -2.42 -20.29
CA GLU A 110 -17.33 -2.80 -20.06
C GLU A 110 -17.79 -2.43 -18.64
N LEU A 111 -16.91 -2.63 -17.65
CA LEU A 111 -17.19 -2.25 -16.26
C LEU A 111 -17.27 -0.72 -16.10
N ALA A 112 -16.34 0.03 -16.68
CA ALA A 112 -16.35 1.49 -16.64
C ALA A 112 -17.61 2.08 -17.29
N GLU A 113 -18.03 1.56 -18.46
CA GLU A 113 -19.28 1.97 -19.12
C GLU A 113 -20.50 1.70 -18.24
N LYS A 114 -20.57 0.50 -17.62
CA LYS A 114 -21.66 0.17 -16.68
C LYS A 114 -21.69 1.12 -15.48
N PHE A 115 -20.53 1.43 -14.90
CA PHE A 115 -20.44 2.37 -13.78
C PHE A 115 -20.86 3.79 -14.18
N VAL A 116 -20.46 4.28 -15.36
CA VAL A 116 -20.88 5.59 -15.86
C VAL A 116 -22.38 5.65 -16.10
N THR A 117 -22.97 4.61 -16.70
CA THR A 117 -24.44 4.55 -16.88
C THR A 117 -25.20 4.51 -15.56
N LEU A 118 -24.71 3.76 -14.57
CA LEU A 118 -25.27 3.73 -13.21
C LEU A 118 -25.13 5.09 -12.49
N GLN A 119 -24.11 5.87 -12.83
CA GLN A 119 -23.85 7.17 -12.21
C GLN A 119 -24.68 8.29 -12.86
N THR A 120 -25.05 8.17 -14.14
CA THR A 120 -25.98 9.10 -14.80
C THR A 120 -27.44 8.87 -14.42
N ASP A 121 -27.82 7.66 -14.00
CA ASP A 121 -29.16 7.34 -13.50
C ASP A 121 -29.40 7.83 -12.05
N ILE A 122 -28.34 8.24 -11.34
CA ILE A 122 -28.43 8.83 -10.00
C ILE A 122 -28.31 10.35 -10.17
N SER A 123 -29.45 11.03 -10.26
CA SER A 123 -29.49 12.48 -10.37
C SER A 123 -28.83 13.12 -9.13
N ILE A 124 -28.11 14.23 -9.30
CA ILE A 124 -27.50 15.01 -8.19
C ILE A 124 -28.55 15.46 -7.15
N ASN A 125 -29.83 15.42 -7.52
CA ASN A 125 -30.97 15.72 -6.66
C ASN A 125 -31.46 14.54 -5.79
N ASP A 126 -30.90 13.33 -5.97
CA ASP A 126 -31.24 12.14 -5.19
C ASP A 126 -30.27 11.91 -4.01
N ILE A 127 -29.43 12.89 -3.64
CA ILE A 127 -28.68 12.84 -2.37
C ILE A 127 -29.68 12.94 -1.22
N PRO A 128 -29.99 11.85 -0.50
CA PRO A 128 -30.80 11.95 0.68
C PRO A 128 -29.90 12.59 1.74
N THR A 129 -30.38 13.67 2.37
CA THR A 129 -29.93 14.11 3.70
C THR A 129 -29.63 12.89 4.56
N CYS A 130 -28.35 12.71 4.88
CA CYS A 130 -27.74 11.67 5.70
C CYS A 130 -28.72 10.65 6.31
N VAL A 131 -29.16 9.68 5.52
CA VAL A 131 -29.77 8.48 6.09
C VAL A 131 -28.63 7.61 6.59
N CYS A 132 -28.49 7.51 7.91
CA CYS A 132 -27.70 6.48 8.59
C CYS A 132 -28.31 5.10 8.33
N GLU A 133 -28.39 4.70 7.06
CA GLU A 133 -28.77 3.36 6.65
C GLU A 133 -27.56 2.48 6.90
N LYS A 134 -27.66 1.61 7.92
CA LYS A 134 -26.70 0.56 8.31
C LYS A 134 -25.28 0.86 7.83
N SER A 135 -24.56 1.63 8.64
CA SER A 135 -23.10 1.75 8.70
C SER A 135 -22.40 1.18 7.46
N LEU A 136 -21.79 2.03 6.63
CA LEU A 136 -20.83 1.58 5.63
C LEU A 136 -19.84 0.56 6.24
N GLY A 137 -19.53 0.66 7.54
CA GLY A 137 -18.82 -0.36 8.31
C GLY A 137 -19.49 -1.74 8.36
N ASP A 138 -20.81 -1.87 8.56
CA ASP A 138 -21.56 -3.13 8.63
C ASP A 138 -21.68 -3.81 7.24
N LYS A 139 -21.76 -3.00 6.17
CA LYS A 139 -21.75 -3.47 4.76
C LYS A 139 -20.34 -3.85 4.30
N VAL A 140 -19.33 -3.05 4.67
CA VAL A 140 -17.91 -3.34 4.44
C VAL A 140 -17.45 -4.52 5.30
N GLU A 141 -17.96 -4.70 6.52
CA GLU A 141 -17.67 -5.84 7.40
C GLU A 141 -18.24 -7.13 6.80
N LYS A 142 -19.50 -7.13 6.33
CA LYS A 142 -20.06 -8.26 5.57
C LYS A 142 -19.31 -8.55 4.27
N SER A 143 -18.81 -7.53 3.58
CA SER A 143 -18.05 -7.69 2.34
C SER A 143 -16.61 -8.15 2.59
N CYS A 144 -15.97 -7.67 3.65
CA CYS A 144 -14.61 -8.01 4.07
C CYS A 144 -14.55 -9.43 4.66
N LEU A 145 -15.56 -9.83 5.47
CA LEU A 145 -15.74 -11.22 5.90
C LEU A 145 -15.98 -12.18 4.72
N LYS A 146 -16.70 -11.72 3.68
CA LYS A 146 -16.87 -12.49 2.44
C LYS A 146 -15.58 -12.56 1.61
N CYS A 147 -14.79 -11.49 1.53
CA CYS A 147 -13.47 -11.51 0.90
C CYS A 147 -12.49 -12.44 1.63
N GLY A 148 -12.51 -12.47 2.97
CA GLY A 148 -11.71 -13.40 3.77
C GLY A 148 -12.12 -14.87 3.58
N LYS A 149 -13.42 -15.16 3.45
CA LYS A 149 -13.92 -16.52 3.17
C LYS A 149 -13.58 -17.02 1.77
N ASN A 150 -13.63 -16.16 0.75
CA ASN A 150 -13.40 -16.58 -0.64
C ASN A 150 -11.92 -16.67 -1.02
N LEU A 151 -11.03 -15.97 -0.31
CA LEU A 151 -9.57 -16.12 -0.44
C LEU A 151 -8.98 -17.21 0.47
N GLY A 152 -9.79 -17.77 1.38
CA GLY A 152 -9.38 -18.82 2.33
C GLY A 152 -9.40 -20.25 1.79
N GLY A 153 -9.75 -20.46 0.51
CA GLY A 153 -9.90 -21.79 -0.07
C GLY A 153 -8.59 -22.52 -0.47
N PHE A 154 -7.43 -21.85 -0.44
CA PHE A 154 -6.19 -22.46 -0.95
C PHE A 154 -4.93 -22.26 -0.10
N ILE A 155 -5.02 -21.59 1.05
CA ILE A 155 -3.87 -21.42 1.96
C ILE A 155 -4.34 -21.58 3.41
N PRO A 156 -4.07 -22.72 4.07
CA PRO A 156 -4.28 -22.87 5.50
C PRO A 156 -3.24 -21.99 6.22
N GLY A 157 -3.65 -20.80 6.67
CA GLY A 157 -2.80 -19.96 7.53
C GLY A 157 -3.12 -18.47 7.56
N LEU A 158 -3.76 -17.91 6.53
CA LEU A 158 -3.99 -16.46 6.45
C LEU A 158 -5.23 -15.97 7.24
N GLY A 159 -6.09 -16.89 7.69
CA GLY A 159 -7.32 -16.58 8.43
C GLY A 159 -7.19 -16.58 9.96
N LEU A 160 -6.01 -16.81 10.54
CA LEU A 160 -5.93 -17.21 11.96
C LEU A 160 -5.09 -16.34 12.91
N ILE A 161 -4.45 -15.24 12.47
CA ILE A 161 -3.54 -14.51 13.38
C ILE A 161 -3.85 -13.00 13.39
N GLY A 162 -4.49 -12.56 14.48
CA GLY A 162 -4.45 -11.18 14.99
C GLY A 162 -5.39 -10.16 14.35
N GLY A 163 -5.46 -10.07 13.01
CA GLY A 163 -6.09 -8.92 12.33
C GLY A 163 -7.57 -8.69 12.64
N THR A 164 -8.37 -9.76 12.70
CA THR A 164 -9.81 -9.68 13.00
C THR A 164 -10.09 -9.35 14.47
N ALA A 165 -9.30 -9.91 15.39
CA ALA A 165 -9.43 -9.63 16.82
C ALA A 165 -8.97 -8.21 17.17
N VAL A 166 -7.88 -7.75 16.57
CA VAL A 166 -7.36 -6.38 16.73
C VAL A 166 -8.36 -5.36 16.18
N TYR A 167 -8.91 -5.62 14.99
CA TYR A 167 -9.93 -4.74 14.42
C TYR A 167 -11.21 -4.70 15.28
N ALA A 168 -11.68 -5.85 15.76
CA ALA A 168 -12.85 -5.91 16.64
C ALA A 168 -12.60 -5.17 17.97
N ALA A 169 -11.42 -5.32 18.56
CA ALA A 169 -11.02 -4.58 19.76
C ALA A 169 -10.99 -3.07 19.51
N ALA A 170 -10.46 -2.62 18.36
CA ALA A 170 -10.43 -1.21 17.99
C ALA A 170 -11.84 -0.64 17.78
N VAL A 171 -12.75 -1.38 17.15
CA VAL A 171 -14.16 -0.97 16.99
C VAL A 171 -14.88 -0.89 18.36
N ASN A 172 -14.60 -1.82 19.26
CA ASN A 172 -15.14 -1.79 20.62
C ASN A 172 -14.60 -0.60 21.44
N ALA A 173 -13.33 -0.24 21.29
CA ALA A 173 -12.75 0.94 21.90
C ALA A 173 -13.39 2.23 21.33
N ALA A 174 -13.52 2.30 20.01
CA ALA A 174 -14.11 3.41 19.28
C ALA A 174 -15.58 3.68 19.69
N THR A 175 -16.38 2.63 19.81
CA THR A 175 -17.79 2.73 20.21
C THR A 175 -17.93 3.19 21.67
N LYS A 176 -17.12 2.65 22.59
CA LYS A 176 -17.11 3.09 24.00
C LYS A 176 -16.72 4.57 24.14
N ALA A 177 -15.67 4.99 23.45
CA ALA A 177 -15.19 6.38 23.48
C ALA A 177 -16.23 7.34 22.89
N GLY A 178 -16.77 7.02 21.71
CA GLY A 178 -17.79 7.83 21.06
C GLY A 178 -19.08 7.94 21.88
N MET A 179 -19.57 6.83 22.45
CA MET A 179 -20.74 6.86 23.34
C MET A 179 -20.50 7.71 24.59
N LYS A 180 -19.32 7.62 25.20
CA LYS A 180 -18.96 8.44 26.36
C LYS A 180 -18.95 9.93 26.01
N ALA A 181 -18.31 10.30 24.90
CA ALA A 181 -18.26 11.68 24.42
C ALA A 181 -19.65 12.23 24.11
N ALA A 182 -20.50 11.46 23.41
CA ALA A 182 -21.89 11.84 23.16
C ALA A 182 -22.66 12.09 24.47
N LEU A 183 -22.52 11.22 25.46
CA LEU A 183 -23.21 11.36 26.74
C LEU A 183 -22.73 12.57 27.53
N ASP A 184 -21.43 12.83 27.57
CA ASP A 184 -20.87 13.97 28.29
C ASP A 184 -21.32 15.30 27.67
N GLU A 185 -21.45 15.35 26.36
CA GLU A 185 -22.00 16.52 25.66
C GLU A 185 -23.50 16.67 25.83
N LEU A 186 -24.26 15.58 25.84
CA LEU A 186 -25.70 15.65 26.10
C LEU A 186 -26.03 16.13 27.51
N LYS A 187 -25.16 15.89 28.50
CA LYS A 187 -25.30 16.47 29.84
C LYS A 187 -25.18 18.00 29.84
N SER A 188 -24.44 18.57 28.88
CA SER A 188 -24.25 20.02 28.73
C SER A 188 -25.43 20.73 28.01
N VAL A 189 -26.39 19.95 27.50
CA VAL A 189 -27.59 20.47 26.85
C VAL A 189 -28.54 21.04 27.90
N ASN A 190 -28.93 22.29 27.70
CA ASN A 190 -29.76 23.07 28.60
C ASN A 190 -31.09 22.34 28.94
N GLY A 191 -31.26 22.00 30.21
CA GLY A 191 -32.47 21.36 30.75
C GLY A 191 -32.63 19.87 30.44
N LEU A 192 -31.84 19.30 29.52
CA LEU A 192 -31.99 17.90 29.09
C LEU A 192 -31.61 16.92 30.21
N PHE A 193 -30.47 17.17 30.86
CA PHE A 193 -30.04 16.35 32.00
C PHE A 193 -31.00 16.44 33.19
N GLN A 194 -31.54 17.63 33.45
CA GLN A 194 -32.53 17.84 34.52
C GLN A 194 -33.86 17.12 34.23
N LEU A 195 -34.20 16.92 32.95
CA LEU A 195 -35.42 16.23 32.53
C LEU A 195 -35.28 14.70 32.64
N LEU A 196 -34.11 14.17 32.28
CA LEU A 196 -33.89 12.72 32.16
C LEU A 196 -33.16 12.11 33.36
N GLY A 197 -32.41 12.90 34.11
CA GLY A 197 -31.55 12.43 35.19
C GLY A 197 -30.62 11.31 34.73
N GLU A 198 -30.62 10.20 35.47
CA GLU A 198 -29.83 8.99 35.16
C GLU A 198 -30.24 8.31 33.84
N ASN A 199 -31.48 8.50 33.37
CA ASN A 199 -31.99 7.88 32.13
C ASN A 199 -31.37 8.48 30.86
N ILE A 200 -30.54 9.53 30.98
CA ILE A 200 -29.80 10.09 29.84
C ILE A 200 -28.84 9.05 29.21
N LYS A 201 -28.42 8.04 29.97
CA LYS A 201 -27.54 6.95 29.48
C LYS A 201 -28.22 6.11 28.39
N ASP A 202 -29.52 5.86 28.53
CA ASP A 202 -30.31 5.02 27.62
C ASP A 202 -30.63 5.69 26.28
N LEU A 203 -30.26 6.97 26.18
CA LEU A 203 -30.49 7.81 25.03
C LEU A 203 -29.41 7.59 23.97
N VAL A 204 -28.19 7.26 24.39
CA VAL A 204 -27.04 6.99 23.53
C VAL A 204 -26.83 5.49 23.41
N THR A 205 -26.84 5.00 22.18
CA THR A 205 -26.62 3.59 21.83
C THR A 205 -25.48 3.49 20.82
N ALA A 206 -24.94 2.28 20.65
CA ALA A 206 -23.90 1.99 19.66
C ALA A 206 -24.30 2.32 18.21
N THR A 207 -25.59 2.53 17.95
CA THR A 207 -26.14 2.78 16.62
C THR A 207 -26.50 4.24 16.34
N ASN A 208 -26.56 5.10 17.36
CA ASN A 208 -27.02 6.49 17.20
C ASN A 208 -26.00 7.55 17.65
N PHE A 209 -24.98 7.17 18.42
CA PHE A 209 -24.09 8.13 19.12
C PHE A 209 -23.37 9.11 18.19
N ASN A 210 -23.05 8.69 16.97
CA ASN A 210 -22.33 9.47 15.96
C ASN A 210 -23.24 9.98 14.83
N CYS A 211 -24.56 9.80 14.94
CA CYS A 211 -25.51 10.17 13.89
C CYS A 211 -26.46 11.25 14.40
N LYS A 212 -26.27 12.48 13.92
CA LYS A 212 -27.03 13.68 14.33
C LYS A 212 -28.54 13.45 14.32
N ASP A 213 -29.08 12.98 13.20
CA ASP A 213 -30.53 12.81 13.03
C ASP A 213 -31.09 11.65 13.85
N ALA A 214 -30.34 10.55 13.97
CA ALA A 214 -30.75 9.42 14.79
C ALA A 214 -30.76 9.77 16.29
N LEU A 215 -29.77 10.55 16.74
CA LEU A 215 -29.66 11.02 18.11
C LEU A 215 -30.79 12.01 18.42
N LEU A 216 -31.02 13.00 17.55
CA LEU A 216 -32.13 13.95 17.68
C LEU A 216 -33.49 13.24 17.73
N ARG A 217 -33.74 12.31 16.81
CA ARG A 217 -34.99 11.54 16.77
C ARG A 217 -35.22 10.74 18.04
N ARG A 218 -34.18 10.10 18.57
CA ARG A 218 -34.26 9.35 19.83
C ARG A 218 -34.55 10.27 21.02
N ILE A 219 -33.87 11.41 21.11
CA ILE A 219 -34.15 12.44 22.13
C ILE A 219 -35.59 12.90 22.03
N ASP A 220 -36.06 13.23 20.83
CA ASP A 220 -37.43 13.70 20.64
C ASP A 220 -38.45 12.63 21.03
N THR A 221 -38.19 11.36 20.72
CA THR A 221 -39.10 10.25 21.05
C THR A 221 -39.27 10.10 22.57
N ILE A 222 -38.18 10.24 23.34
CA ILE A 222 -38.19 10.12 24.80
C ILE A 222 -38.72 11.40 25.46
N THR A 223 -38.29 12.57 25.00
CA THR A 223 -38.59 13.85 25.66
C THR A 223 -39.98 14.40 25.32
N THR A 224 -40.56 14.08 24.15
CA THR A 224 -41.89 14.58 23.76
C THR A 224 -43.01 14.17 24.71
N PRO A 225 -43.16 12.89 25.12
CA PRO A 225 -44.19 12.51 26.10
C PRO A 225 -43.92 13.13 27.48
N LEU A 226 -42.64 13.25 27.88
CA LEU A 226 -42.27 13.88 29.15
C LEU A 226 -42.65 15.36 29.17
N CYS A 227 -42.42 16.09 28.08
CA CYS A 227 -42.80 17.50 27.99
C CYS A 227 -44.31 17.77 27.90
N LYS A 228 -45.14 16.72 27.85
CA LYS A 228 -46.62 16.83 27.89
C LYS A 228 -47.19 16.61 29.29
N SER A 229 -46.42 16.11 30.26
CA SER A 229 -46.90 15.95 31.63
C SER A 229 -46.86 17.29 32.40
N ASP A 230 -47.85 17.53 33.26
CA ASP A 230 -48.00 18.79 34.00
C ASP A 230 -46.80 19.11 34.93
N GLU A 231 -46.07 18.10 35.41
CA GLU A 231 -44.86 18.27 36.24
C GLU A 231 -43.63 18.77 35.46
N ALA A 232 -43.54 18.50 34.15
CA ALA A 232 -42.36 18.83 33.34
C ALA A 232 -42.49 20.15 32.55
N VAL A 233 -43.65 20.83 32.64
CA VAL A 233 -43.94 22.07 31.90
C VAL A 233 -42.95 23.19 32.25
N ASN A 234 -42.40 23.18 33.47
CA ASN A 234 -41.42 24.15 33.95
C ASN A 234 -39.95 23.76 33.65
N ASN A 235 -39.69 22.60 33.05
CA ASN A 235 -38.34 22.22 32.67
C ASN A 235 -37.82 23.11 31.52
N LEU A 236 -36.57 23.55 31.62
CA LEU A 236 -35.93 24.43 30.65
C LEU A 236 -35.94 23.83 29.22
N TYR A 237 -35.70 22.53 29.07
CA TYR A 237 -35.72 21.85 27.77
C TYR A 237 -37.12 21.88 27.13
N CYS A 238 -38.17 21.56 27.90
CA CYS A 238 -39.55 21.55 27.43
C CYS A 238 -40.06 22.96 27.10
N SER A 239 -39.66 23.95 27.89
CA SER A 239 -39.96 25.38 27.64
C SER A 239 -39.34 25.88 26.33
N LEU A 240 -38.09 25.51 26.07
CA LEU A 240 -37.38 25.86 24.83
C LEU A 240 -37.97 25.13 23.62
N LYS A 241 -38.34 23.85 23.77
CA LYS A 241 -38.99 23.04 22.72
C LYS A 241 -40.37 23.57 22.32
N SER A 242 -41.14 24.06 23.29
CA SER A 242 -42.49 24.58 23.06
C SER A 242 -42.52 26.00 22.50
N GLY A 243 -41.37 26.65 22.32
CA GLY A 243 -41.28 28.02 21.83
C GLY A 243 -41.74 29.09 22.84
N LYS A 244 -41.87 28.73 24.13
CA LYS A 244 -42.27 29.67 25.21
C LYS A 244 -41.14 30.61 25.64
N GLN A 245 -39.90 30.29 25.26
CA GLN A 245 -38.69 31.04 25.60
C GLN A 245 -38.09 31.72 24.35
N PRO A 246 -37.51 32.93 24.47
CA PRO A 246 -36.94 33.67 23.34
C PRO A 246 -35.66 33.02 22.79
N MET A 247 -35.00 32.16 23.58
CA MET A 247 -33.88 31.36 23.08
C MET A 247 -34.42 30.21 22.23
N GLY A 248 -34.14 30.22 20.93
CA GLY A 248 -34.70 29.23 20.02
C GLY A 248 -34.17 27.81 20.28
N PHE A 249 -35.06 26.82 20.21
CA PHE A 249 -34.74 25.38 20.22
C PHE A 249 -33.67 24.98 19.19
N SER A 250 -33.46 25.81 18.17
CA SER A 250 -32.34 25.72 17.22
C SER A 250 -30.97 25.57 17.90
N LYS A 251 -30.70 26.30 19.00
CA LYS A 251 -29.44 26.18 19.75
C LYS A 251 -29.30 24.84 20.48
N ILE A 252 -30.42 24.26 20.92
CA ILE A 252 -30.41 22.90 21.50
C ILE A 252 -30.13 21.88 20.40
N LYS A 253 -30.81 22.01 19.26
CA LYS A 253 -30.61 21.13 18.11
C LYS A 253 -29.15 21.17 17.61
N SER A 254 -28.53 22.34 17.59
CA SER A 254 -27.11 22.49 17.24
C SER A 254 -26.19 21.84 18.29
N LYS A 255 -26.45 22.03 19.59
CA LYS A 255 -25.67 21.34 20.63
C LYS A 255 -25.74 19.82 20.53
N ILE A 256 -26.93 19.27 20.28
CA ILE A 256 -27.11 17.83 20.06
C ILE A 256 -26.37 17.37 18.79
N SER A 257 -26.38 18.19 17.73
CA SER A 257 -25.65 17.88 16.50
C SER A 257 -24.14 17.88 16.73
N ASN A 258 -23.63 18.85 17.49
CA ASN A 258 -22.22 18.93 17.88
C ASN A 258 -21.82 17.75 18.78
N ALA A 259 -22.72 17.29 19.66
CA ALA A 259 -22.49 16.10 20.47
C ALA A 259 -22.24 14.86 19.60
N ALA A 260 -23.01 14.69 18.51
CA ALA A 260 -22.80 13.60 17.56
C ALA A 260 -21.50 13.76 16.75
N GLU A 261 -21.10 14.98 16.40
CA GLU A 261 -19.81 15.24 15.74
C GLU A 261 -18.62 14.93 16.65
N TRP A 262 -18.63 15.43 17.88
CA TRP A 262 -17.59 15.13 18.87
C TRP A 262 -17.52 13.65 19.18
N ALA A 263 -18.66 12.98 19.24
CA ALA A 263 -18.73 11.54 19.42
C ALA A 263 -18.12 10.77 18.23
N ALA A 264 -18.29 11.27 17.01
CA ALA A 264 -17.61 10.70 15.83
C ALA A 264 -16.09 10.90 15.92
N SER A 265 -15.62 12.12 16.24
CA SER A 265 -14.20 12.41 16.39
C SER A 265 -13.54 11.59 17.49
N ALA A 266 -14.17 11.46 18.66
CA ALA A 266 -13.67 10.64 19.76
C ALA A 266 -13.64 9.14 19.39
N SER A 267 -14.58 8.69 18.55
CA SER A 267 -14.59 7.32 18.02
C SER A 267 -13.40 7.06 17.10
N ASP A 268 -13.13 7.99 16.18
CA ASP A 268 -12.02 7.90 15.24
C ASP A 268 -10.67 7.95 15.96
N GLU A 269 -10.51 8.82 16.95
CA GLU A 269 -9.30 8.93 17.78
C GLU A 269 -9.03 7.64 18.55
N ALA A 270 -10.03 7.12 19.28
CA ALA A 270 -9.88 5.88 20.05
C ALA A 270 -9.66 4.66 19.14
N LYS A 271 -10.23 4.65 17.93
CA LYS A 271 -9.96 3.61 16.94
C LYS A 271 -8.50 3.65 16.48
N ALA A 272 -7.99 4.84 16.18
CA ALA A 272 -6.61 5.04 15.76
C ALA A 272 -5.63 4.67 16.88
N GLU A 273 -5.90 5.07 18.12
CA GLU A 273 -5.09 4.73 19.28
C GLU A 273 -5.05 3.20 19.51
N ALA A 274 -6.19 2.53 19.45
CA ALA A 274 -6.26 1.07 19.63
C ALA A 274 -5.50 0.31 18.53
N LEU A 275 -5.55 0.79 17.29
CA LEU A 275 -4.78 0.23 16.18
C LEU A 275 -3.28 0.52 16.32
N ASN A 276 -2.89 1.74 16.69
CA ASN A 276 -1.48 2.11 16.85
C ASN A 276 -0.83 1.39 18.05
N ALA A 277 -1.58 1.14 19.12
CA ALA A 277 -1.11 0.35 20.26
C ALA A 277 -0.81 -1.11 19.88
N THR A 278 -1.43 -1.62 18.82
CA THR A 278 -1.20 -2.99 18.32
C THR A 278 -0.17 -3.05 17.18
N PHE A 279 -0.11 -2.01 16.34
CA PHE A 279 0.88 -1.86 15.28
C PHE A 279 2.05 -0.98 15.75
N THR A 280 2.93 -1.52 16.58
CA THR A 280 4.20 -0.87 16.89
C THR A 280 5.22 -1.13 15.78
N TRP A 281 6.19 -0.22 15.60
CA TRP A 281 7.30 -0.46 14.66
C TRP A 281 8.02 -1.78 14.96
N GLU A 282 8.12 -2.13 16.24
CA GLU A 282 8.70 -3.39 16.71
C GLU A 282 7.92 -4.61 16.20
N THR A 283 6.58 -4.59 16.25
CA THR A 283 5.76 -5.68 15.71
C THR A 283 5.78 -5.69 14.19
N PHE A 284 5.86 -4.53 13.52
CA PHE A 284 5.95 -4.45 12.07
C PHE A 284 7.23 -5.12 11.54
N PHE A 285 8.40 -4.76 12.06
CA PHE A 285 9.68 -5.36 11.64
C PHE A 285 9.88 -6.80 12.08
N SER A 286 9.16 -7.25 13.12
CA SER A 286 9.21 -8.64 13.60
C SER A 286 8.14 -9.52 12.95
N SER A 287 7.11 -8.94 12.33
CA SER A 287 6.04 -9.68 11.68
C SER A 287 6.47 -10.18 10.30
N PRO A 288 6.12 -11.42 9.91
CA PRO A 288 6.37 -11.92 8.55
C PRO A 288 5.78 -11.04 7.45
N LEU A 289 4.63 -10.39 7.72
CA LEU A 289 3.98 -9.47 6.79
C LEU A 289 4.77 -8.18 6.59
N GLY A 290 5.26 -7.56 7.67
CA GLY A 290 6.06 -6.33 7.57
C GLY A 290 7.41 -6.57 6.89
N ILE A 291 8.05 -7.71 7.16
CA ILE A 291 9.28 -8.12 6.44
C ILE A 291 9.01 -8.30 4.95
N SER A 292 7.91 -8.98 4.57
CA SER A 292 7.55 -9.20 3.16
C SER A 292 7.29 -7.88 2.40
N LEU A 293 6.58 -6.95 3.04
CA LEU A 293 6.34 -5.60 2.49
C LEU A 293 7.65 -4.82 2.31
N LEU A 294 8.52 -4.84 3.32
CA LEU A 294 9.80 -4.14 3.28
C LEU A 294 10.70 -4.67 2.16
N VAL A 295 10.79 -5.99 2.02
CA VAL A 295 11.54 -6.63 0.92
C VAL A 295 10.98 -6.21 -0.44
N THR A 296 9.66 -6.17 -0.59
CA THR A 296 9.01 -5.76 -1.85
C THR A 296 9.34 -4.31 -2.21
N VAL A 297 9.26 -3.38 -1.23
CA VAL A 297 9.63 -1.97 -1.43
C VAL A 297 11.12 -1.83 -1.80
N CYS A 298 12.00 -2.57 -1.11
CA CYS A 298 13.43 -2.59 -1.43
C CYS A 298 13.70 -3.05 -2.88
N ILE A 299 13.01 -4.10 -3.35
CA ILE A 299 13.14 -4.59 -4.73
C ILE A 299 12.70 -3.50 -5.73
N ILE A 300 11.57 -2.83 -5.49
CA ILE A 300 11.07 -1.74 -6.35
C ILE A 300 12.07 -0.58 -6.42
N ILE A 301 12.67 -0.20 -5.30
CA ILE A 301 13.70 0.85 -5.25
C ILE A 301 14.94 0.44 -6.05
N ILE A 302 15.43 -0.80 -5.87
CA ILE A 302 16.60 -1.32 -6.60
C ILE A 302 16.32 -1.31 -8.12
N LEU A 303 15.16 -1.82 -8.54
CA LEU A 303 14.77 -1.82 -9.96
C LEU A 303 14.66 -0.40 -10.52
N SER A 304 14.12 0.55 -9.74
CA SER A 304 14.02 1.95 -10.13
C SER A 304 15.39 2.59 -10.32
N ILE A 305 16.35 2.33 -9.41
CA ILE A 305 17.73 2.81 -9.52
C ILE A 305 18.41 2.22 -10.77
N ILE A 306 18.30 0.91 -10.99
CA ILE A 306 18.86 0.24 -12.17
C ILE A 306 18.27 0.84 -13.45
N TYR A 307 16.94 1.01 -13.49
CA TYR A 307 16.25 1.63 -14.61
C TYR A 307 16.76 3.04 -14.91
N LEU A 308 16.94 3.88 -13.89
CA LEU A 308 17.48 5.23 -14.04
C LEU A 308 18.93 5.23 -14.58
N ILE A 309 19.78 4.33 -14.09
CA ILE A 309 21.16 4.18 -14.59
C ILE A 309 21.16 3.77 -16.07
N LEU A 310 20.34 2.77 -16.44
CA LEU A 310 20.24 2.32 -17.82
C LEU A 310 19.69 3.41 -18.74
N ARG A 311 18.67 4.14 -18.30
CA ARG A 311 18.10 5.28 -19.04
C ARG A 311 19.14 6.37 -19.26
N TYR A 312 19.94 6.68 -18.25
CA TYR A 312 21.03 7.65 -18.35
C TYR A 312 22.10 7.20 -19.37
N ARG A 313 22.52 5.93 -19.33
CA ARG A 313 23.49 5.37 -20.29
C ARG A 313 22.96 5.42 -21.73
N ARG A 314 21.69 5.07 -21.96
CA ARG A 314 21.07 5.16 -23.31
C ARG A 314 21.08 6.60 -23.83
N LYS A 315 20.67 7.57 -23.01
CA LYS A 315 20.70 9.00 -23.40
C LYS A 315 22.12 9.47 -23.74
N LYS A 316 23.13 9.05 -22.98
CA LYS A 316 24.54 9.39 -23.27
C LYS A 316 25.02 8.77 -24.59
N LYS A 317 24.66 7.52 -24.88
CA LYS A 317 25.01 6.84 -26.14
C LYS A 317 24.37 7.54 -27.36
N MET A 318 23.10 7.95 -27.26
CA MET A 318 22.42 8.67 -28.34
C MET A 318 23.04 10.04 -28.62
N LYS A 319 23.41 10.80 -27.57
CA LYS A 319 24.12 12.09 -27.75
C LYS A 319 25.45 11.91 -28.48
N LYS A 320 26.24 10.88 -28.13
CA LYS A 320 27.50 10.58 -28.82
C LYS A 320 27.25 10.21 -30.30
N LYS A 321 26.26 9.37 -30.59
CA LYS A 321 25.91 9.02 -31.98
C LYS A 321 25.53 10.24 -32.81
N LEU A 322 24.77 11.17 -32.24
CA LEU A 322 24.38 12.40 -32.93
C LEU A 322 25.59 13.28 -33.27
N GLN A 323 26.60 13.33 -32.40
CA GLN A 323 27.85 14.05 -32.65
C GLN A 323 28.67 13.40 -33.77
N TYR A 324 28.76 12.07 -33.82
CA TYR A 324 29.47 11.37 -34.89
C TYR A 324 28.80 11.51 -36.26
N ILE A 325 27.46 11.52 -36.32
CA ILE A 325 26.73 11.73 -37.58
C ILE A 325 27.02 13.13 -38.15
N LYS A 326 27.01 14.17 -37.30
CA LYS A 326 27.32 15.54 -37.71
C LYS A 326 28.73 15.70 -38.27
N LEU A 327 29.71 14.97 -37.72
CA LEU A 327 31.10 15.01 -38.20
C LEU A 327 31.31 14.27 -39.55
N LEU A 328 30.36 13.46 -39.99
CA LEU A 328 30.43 12.73 -41.26
C LEU A 328 29.70 13.44 -42.41
N GLU A 329 28.88 14.45 -42.09
CA GLU A 329 28.15 15.28 -43.07
C GLU A 329 28.91 16.56 -43.47
N GLU A 330 29.96 16.94 -42.73
CA GLU A 330 30.93 17.99 -43.09
C GLU A 330 32.11 17.40 -43.87
#